data_AF-A0A813FSQ6-F1
#
_entry.id   AF-A0A813FSQ6-F1
#
_cell.length_a   1.000
_cell.length_b   1.000
_cell.length_c   1.000
_cell.angle_alpha   90.00
_cell.angle_beta   90.00
_cell.angle_gamma   90.00
#
_symmetry.space_group_name_H-M   'P 1'
#
loop_
_entity.id
_entity.type
_entity.pdbx_description
1 polymer ?
#
loop_
_entity_poly.entity_id
_entity_poly.type
_entity_poly.pdbx_seq_one_letter_code
_entity_poly.pdbx_strand_id
1 'polypeptide(L)'
;MTAGPYCEEINYFERETKKIVKDEMTEAKRAVTYNREEHRWRCINSKDHAQDARVDRMMKDPMMGRKNVSGQPFNLVNHNYATTPAGAQLEHHDNMIRYRSKVREASLAMRNHIGFNPIIGEQTYGISLPPQPKPSAMAFAQIP
;
A
#
# COMPACT_ATOMS: atom_id res chain seq x y z
N MET A 1 13.78 -66.78 40.20
CA MET A 1 12.50 -66.07 40.38
C MET A 1 12.15 -65.43 39.04
N THR A 2 11.25 -66.05 38.28
CA THR A 2 10.78 -65.54 36.99
C THR A 2 9.77 -64.43 37.25
N ALA A 3 9.97 -63.26 36.64
CA ALA A 3 9.00 -62.18 36.74
C ALA A 3 7.63 -62.67 36.23
N GLY A 4 6.56 -62.39 36.98
CA GLY A 4 5.21 -62.83 36.60
C GLY A 4 4.67 -62.04 35.39
N PRO A 5 3.64 -62.57 34.70
CA PRO A 5 3.09 -62.01 33.45
C PRO A 5 2.68 -60.52 33.56
N TYR A 6 2.19 -60.11 34.73
CA TYR A 6 1.83 -58.72 35.02
C TYR A 6 3.02 -57.73 34.93
N CYS A 7 4.23 -58.18 35.28
CA CYS A 7 5.43 -57.35 35.22
C CYS A 7 5.90 -57.12 33.77
N GLU A 8 5.67 -58.09 32.88
CA GLU A 8 5.98 -57.97 31.46
C GLU A 8 5.02 -57.02 30.74
N GLU A 9 3.73 -57.06 31.09
CA GLU A 9 2.71 -56.14 30.57
C GLU A 9 2.98 -54.68 30.96
N ILE A 10 3.39 -54.42 32.21
CA ILE A 10 3.80 -53.07 32.66
C ILE A 10 5.02 -52.59 31.88
N ASN A 11 6.05 -53.44 31.71
CA ASN A 11 7.25 -53.08 30.95
C ASN A 11 6.94 -52.80 29.47
N TYR A 12 6.00 -53.53 28.88
CA TYR A 12 5.53 -53.29 27.52
C TYR A 12 4.80 -51.96 27.41
N PHE A 13 3.87 -51.67 28.32
CA PHE A 13 3.13 -50.42 28.36
C PHE A 13 4.04 -49.20 28.54
N GLU A 14 5.02 -49.29 29.44
CA GLU A 14 6.04 -48.24 29.63
C GLU A 14 6.90 -48.02 28.39
N ARG A 15 7.19 -49.07 27.61
CA ARG A 15 7.96 -48.96 26.37
C ARG A 15 7.14 -48.28 25.27
N GLU A 16 5.88 -48.66 25.12
CA GLU A 16 4.97 -48.07 24.11
C GLU A 16 4.69 -46.60 24.43
N THR A 17 4.46 -46.24 25.70
CA THR A 17 4.29 -44.83 26.09
C THR A 17 5.54 -43.99 25.83
N LYS A 18 6.74 -44.50 26.16
CA LYS A 18 8.01 -43.82 25.84
C LYS A 18 8.21 -43.63 24.34
N LYS A 19 7.78 -44.61 23.52
CA LYS A 19 7.83 -44.54 22.07
C LYS A 19 6.87 -43.46 21.53
N ILE A 20 5.63 -43.45 22.00
CA ILE A 20 4.62 -42.44 21.63
C ILE A 20 5.13 -41.03 21.95
N VAL A 21 5.63 -40.79 23.16
CA VAL A 21 6.16 -39.47 23.56
C VAL A 21 7.33 -39.03 22.67
N LYS A 22 8.21 -39.97 22.28
CA LYS A 22 9.33 -39.68 21.38
C LYS A 22 8.85 -39.36 19.97
N ASP A 23 7.85 -40.07 19.46
CA ASP A 23 7.26 -39.85 18.15
C ASP A 23 6.52 -38.51 18.12
N GLU A 24 5.76 -38.17 19.15
CA GLU A 24 5.11 -36.86 19.34
C GLU A 24 6.12 -35.72 19.38
N MET A 25 7.21 -35.84 20.15
CA MET A 25 8.28 -34.83 20.16
C MET A 25 8.93 -34.66 18.78
N THR A 26 9.10 -35.75 18.04
CA THR A 26 9.70 -35.72 16.71
C THR A 26 8.76 -35.03 15.71
N GLU A 27 7.47 -35.35 15.78
CA GLU A 27 6.45 -34.76 14.93
C GLU A 27 6.24 -33.27 15.23
N ALA A 28 6.26 -32.88 16.51
CA ALA A 28 6.21 -31.47 16.90
C ALA A 28 7.41 -30.68 16.34
N LYS A 29 8.62 -31.23 16.37
CA LYS A 29 9.81 -30.61 15.77
C LYS A 29 9.69 -30.47 14.25
N ARG A 30 9.14 -31.49 13.59
CA ARG A 30 8.87 -31.45 12.13
C ARG A 30 7.85 -30.38 11.79
N ALA A 31 6.75 -30.29 12.53
CA ALA A 31 5.72 -29.27 12.35
C ALA A 31 6.28 -27.85 12.51
N VAL A 32 7.11 -27.60 13.52
CA VAL A 32 7.77 -26.29 13.70
C VAL A 32 8.67 -25.95 12.52
N THR A 33 9.47 -26.92 12.06
CA THR A 33 10.39 -26.73 10.92
C THR A 33 9.60 -26.46 9.64
N TYR A 34 8.52 -27.22 9.42
CA TYR A 34 7.63 -27.05 8.29
C TYR A 34 6.99 -25.66 8.27
N ASN A 35 6.41 -25.23 9.40
CA ASN A 35 5.76 -23.91 9.50
C ASN A 35 6.75 -22.77 9.27
N ARG A 36 7.98 -22.90 9.77
CA ARG A 36 9.05 -21.90 9.53
C ARG A 36 9.39 -21.81 8.05
N GLU A 37 9.54 -22.95 7.39
CA GLU A 37 9.88 -23.02 5.98
C GLU A 37 8.75 -22.53 5.10
N GLU A 38 7.50 -22.91 5.39
CA GLU A 38 6.31 -22.41 4.72
C GLU A 38 6.20 -20.88 4.85
N HIS A 39 6.42 -20.34 6.05
CA HIS A 39 6.41 -18.89 6.27
C HIS A 39 7.52 -18.18 5.47
N ARG A 40 8.71 -18.78 5.38
CA ARG A 40 9.81 -18.28 4.56
C ARG A 40 9.42 -18.21 3.08
N TRP A 41 8.85 -19.29 2.55
CA TRP A 41 8.38 -19.35 1.15
C TRP A 41 7.25 -18.37 0.86
N ARG A 42 6.27 -18.23 1.77
CA ARG A 42 5.21 -17.21 1.64
C ARG A 42 5.78 -15.80 1.57
N CYS A 43 6.78 -15.48 2.40
CA CYS A 43 7.46 -14.20 2.36
C CYS A 43 8.21 -13.96 1.04
N ILE A 44 8.85 -14.98 0.47
CA ILE A 44 9.55 -14.88 -0.82
C ILE A 44 8.52 -14.64 -1.94
N ASN A 45 7.50 -15.48 -2.05
CA ASN A 45 6.46 -15.34 -3.07
C ASN A 45 5.75 -13.98 -2.98
N SER A 46 5.48 -13.50 -1.77
CA SER A 46 4.87 -12.18 -1.58
C SER A 46 5.77 -11.05 -2.09
N LYS A 47 7.09 -11.16 -1.97
CA LYS A 47 8.03 -10.16 -2.49
C LYS A 47 8.08 -10.20 -4.01
N ASP A 48 8.11 -11.39 -4.59
CA ASP A 48 8.11 -11.58 -6.05
C ASP A 48 6.82 -11.02 -6.66
N HIS A 49 5.66 -11.37 -6.10
CA HIS A 49 4.38 -10.80 -6.53
C HIS A 49 4.31 -9.27 -6.38
N ALA A 50 4.89 -8.71 -5.31
CA ALA A 50 4.93 -7.25 -5.14
C ALA A 50 5.81 -6.57 -6.20
N GLN A 51 6.90 -7.23 -6.61
CA GLN A 51 7.77 -6.75 -7.68
C GLN A 51 7.09 -6.82 -9.03
N ASP A 52 6.44 -7.94 -9.35
CA ASP A 52 5.66 -8.11 -10.59
C ASP A 52 4.54 -7.06 -10.67
N ALA A 53 3.78 -6.88 -9.60
CA ALA A 53 2.74 -5.85 -9.52
C ALA A 53 3.30 -4.42 -9.64
N ARG A 54 4.54 -4.18 -9.23
CA ARG A 54 5.24 -2.91 -9.43
C ARG A 54 5.61 -2.71 -10.91
N VAL A 55 6.13 -3.74 -11.58
CA VAL A 55 6.46 -3.70 -13.01
C VAL A 55 5.20 -3.51 -13.86
N ASP A 56 4.15 -4.25 -13.57
CA ASP A 56 2.84 -4.12 -14.24
C ASP A 56 2.27 -2.71 -14.11
N ARG A 57 2.38 -2.09 -12.94
CA ARG A 57 1.96 -0.70 -12.74
C ARG A 57 2.79 0.26 -13.57
N MET A 58 4.10 0.08 -13.62
CA MET A 58 4.98 0.90 -14.47
C MET A 58 4.67 0.74 -15.96
N MET A 59 4.32 -0.46 -16.41
CA MET A 59 3.94 -0.71 -17.80
C MET A 59 2.56 -0.12 -18.14
N LYS A 60 1.61 -0.19 -17.20
CA LYS A 60 0.26 0.35 -17.37
C LYS A 60 0.20 1.87 -17.25
N ASP A 61 1.15 2.49 -16.55
CA ASP A 61 1.23 3.95 -16.42
C ASP A 61 2.09 4.55 -17.55
N PRO A 62 1.47 5.11 -18.62
CA PRO A 62 2.20 5.73 -19.72
C PRO A 62 3.04 6.96 -19.29
N MET A 63 2.89 7.44 -18.04
CA MET A 63 3.65 8.56 -17.49
C MET A 63 4.99 8.14 -16.87
N MET A 64 5.14 6.89 -16.37
CA MET A 64 6.38 6.43 -15.72
C MET A 64 7.49 6.03 -16.71
N GLY A 65 7.15 5.68 -17.96
CA GLY A 65 8.10 5.23 -18.99
C GLY A 65 8.41 6.25 -20.10
N ARG A 66 7.91 7.49 -19.99
CA ARG A 66 8.15 8.50 -21.03
C ARG A 66 9.63 8.92 -21.05
N LYS A 67 10.27 8.78 -22.21
CA LYS A 67 11.52 9.50 -22.51
C LYS A 67 11.26 11.00 -22.34
N ASN A 68 12.25 11.75 -21.89
CA ASN A 68 12.17 13.21 -21.80
C ASN A 68 11.73 13.78 -23.16
N VAL A 69 10.46 14.14 -23.29
CA VAL A 69 9.95 14.84 -24.45
C VAL A 69 10.44 16.28 -24.29
N SER A 70 11.32 16.72 -25.19
CA SER A 70 11.77 18.11 -25.21
C SER A 70 10.58 19.03 -25.48
N GLY A 71 10.11 19.71 -24.44
CA GLY A 71 8.98 20.64 -24.48
C GLY A 71 7.80 20.16 -23.63
N GLN A 72 7.66 20.73 -22.43
CA GLN A 72 6.41 20.69 -21.67
C GLN A 72 5.30 21.35 -22.52
N PRO A 73 4.07 20.81 -22.61
CA PRO A 73 2.97 21.42 -23.36
C PRO A 73 2.40 22.67 -22.66
N PHE A 74 3.28 23.58 -22.25
CA PHE A 74 3.01 24.85 -21.61
C PHE A 74 3.89 25.92 -22.25
N ASN A 75 3.27 27.00 -22.72
CA ASN A 75 3.99 28.11 -23.33
C ASN A 75 4.35 29.14 -22.25
N LEU A 76 5.66 29.34 -22.01
CA LEU A 76 6.18 30.28 -21.01
C LEU A 76 5.87 31.75 -21.31
N VAL A 77 5.74 32.13 -22.59
CA VAL A 77 5.52 33.52 -23.00
C VAL A 77 4.06 33.91 -22.82
N ASN A 78 3.16 33.04 -23.28
CA ASN A 78 1.73 33.32 -23.27
C ASN A 78 1.00 32.74 -22.05
N HIS A 79 1.70 31.98 -21.20
CA HIS A 79 1.16 31.24 -20.05
C HIS A 79 0.01 30.27 -20.37
N ASN A 80 -0.15 29.90 -21.64
CA ASN A 80 -1.22 29.02 -22.09
C ASN A 80 -0.72 27.59 -22.25
N TYR A 81 -1.57 26.63 -21.88
CA TYR A 81 -1.36 25.21 -22.19
C TYR A 81 -1.61 24.98 -23.69
N ALA A 82 -0.93 24.00 -24.28
CA ALA A 82 -1.18 23.63 -25.66
C ALA A 82 -2.57 22.99 -25.81
N THR A 83 -3.29 23.27 -26.90
CA THR A 83 -4.60 22.67 -27.23
C THR A 83 -4.50 21.21 -27.70
N THR A 84 -3.62 20.44 -27.05
CA THR A 84 -3.42 19.01 -27.30
C THR A 84 -3.93 18.20 -26.11
N PRO A 85 -4.24 16.90 -26.27
CA PRO A 85 -4.61 16.04 -25.14
C PRO A 85 -3.59 16.07 -24.00
N ALA A 86 -2.29 16.11 -24.35
CA ALA A 86 -1.20 16.21 -23.39
C ALA A 86 -1.19 17.56 -22.63
N GLY A 87 -1.54 18.67 -23.29
CA GLY A 87 -1.68 19.97 -22.64
C GLY A 87 -2.86 20.02 -21.68
N ALA A 88 -4.00 19.44 -22.06
CA ALA A 88 -5.17 19.32 -21.20
C ALA A 88 -4.92 18.43 -19.96
N GLN A 89 -4.15 17.36 -20.12
CA GLN A 89 -3.70 16.52 -18.99
C GLN A 89 -2.79 17.30 -18.04
N LEU A 90 -1.83 18.05 -18.58
CA LEU A 90 -0.92 18.86 -17.78
C LEU A 90 -1.67 19.95 -17.01
N GLU A 91 -2.58 20.65 -17.66
CA GLU A 91 -3.44 21.66 -17.04
C GLU A 91 -4.22 21.07 -15.86
N HIS A 92 -4.85 19.90 -16.07
CA HIS A 92 -5.59 19.23 -15.02
C HIS A 92 -4.68 18.82 -13.84
N HIS A 93 -3.49 18.31 -14.13
CA HIS A 93 -2.50 17.94 -13.12
C HIS A 93 -2.07 19.14 -12.27
N ASP A 94 -1.73 20.26 -12.90
CA ASP A 94 -1.33 21.49 -12.20
C ASP A 94 -2.49 22.05 -11.36
N ASN A 95 -3.71 22.03 -11.89
CA ASN A 95 -4.90 22.43 -11.15
C ASN A 95 -5.16 21.52 -9.94
N MET A 96 -4.90 20.22 -10.06
CA MET A 96 -4.97 19.27 -8.95
C MET A 96 -3.91 19.57 -7.87
N ILE A 97 -2.71 19.99 -8.25
CA ILE A 97 -1.68 20.43 -7.29
C ILE A 97 -2.15 21.68 -6.54
N ARG A 98 -2.66 22.70 -7.25
CA ARG A 98 -3.22 23.91 -6.63
C ARG A 98 -4.35 23.59 -5.66
N TYR A 99 -5.26 22.70 -6.06
CA TYR A 99 -6.34 22.21 -5.21
C TYR A 99 -5.82 21.56 -3.93
N ARG A 100 -4.87 20.63 -4.03
CA ARG A 100 -4.26 19.95 -2.86
C ARG A 100 -3.60 20.93 -1.90
N SER A 101 -2.88 21.92 -2.43
CA SER A 101 -2.26 22.98 -1.62
C SER A 101 -3.30 23.78 -0.84
N LYS A 102 -4.41 24.16 -1.48
CA LYS A 102 -5.51 24.89 -0.83
C LYS A 102 -6.27 24.05 0.21
N VAL A 103 -6.51 22.77 -0.07
CA VAL A 103 -7.10 21.84 0.92
C VAL A 103 -6.19 21.71 2.14
N ARG A 104 -4.88 21.63 1.93
CA ARG A 104 -3.89 21.57 3.01
C ARG A 104 -3.87 22.87 3.82
N GLU A 105 -3.90 24.02 3.15
CA GLU A 105 -3.98 25.35 3.78
C GLU A 105 -5.20 25.45 4.70
N ALA A 106 -6.37 25.05 4.20
CA ALA A 106 -7.61 25.01 4.98
C ALA A 106 -7.52 24.07 6.19
N SER A 107 -7.01 22.85 5.99
CA SER A 107 -6.82 21.87 7.07
C SER A 107 -5.88 22.38 8.17
N LEU A 108 -4.79 23.05 7.78
CA LEU A 108 -3.85 23.66 8.72
C LEU A 108 -4.48 24.83 9.48
N ALA A 109 -5.26 25.67 8.80
CA ALA A 109 -5.96 26.80 9.43
C ALA A 109 -6.96 26.32 10.50
N MET A 110 -7.73 25.27 10.20
CA MET A 110 -8.65 24.64 11.17
C MET A 110 -7.90 24.11 12.40
N ARG A 111 -6.79 23.39 12.18
CA ARG A 111 -6.01 22.80 13.29
C ARG A 111 -5.35 23.85 14.18
N ASN A 112 -4.92 24.96 13.59
CA ASN A 112 -4.24 26.03 14.29
C ASN A 112 -5.21 27.06 14.89
N HIS A 113 -6.52 26.81 14.88
CA HIS A 113 -7.57 27.72 15.37
C HIS A 113 -7.45 29.14 14.78
N ILE A 114 -6.97 29.24 13.54
CA ILE A 114 -6.82 30.54 12.87
C ILE A 114 -8.22 31.09 12.62
N GLY A 115 -8.48 32.29 13.11
CA GLY A 115 -9.79 32.92 12.99
C GLY A 115 -10.80 32.51 14.06
N PHE A 116 -10.38 31.84 15.14
CA PHE A 116 -11.23 31.66 16.31
C PHE A 116 -11.17 32.90 17.22
N ASN A 117 -12.31 33.52 17.53
CA ASN A 117 -12.37 34.63 18.47
C ASN A 117 -12.73 34.12 19.88
N PRO A 118 -11.79 34.11 20.84
CA PRO A 118 -12.03 33.56 22.17
C PRO A 118 -13.02 34.38 23.02
N ILE A 119 -13.33 35.63 22.65
CA ILE A 119 -14.27 36.48 23.39
C ILE A 119 -15.73 36.10 23.05
N ILE A 120 -15.99 35.79 21.78
CA ILE A 120 -17.33 35.49 21.26
C ILE A 120 -17.55 33.96 21.20
N GLY A 121 -16.48 33.16 21.18
CA GLY A 121 -16.54 31.71 21.04
C GLY A 121 -16.86 31.25 19.62
N GLU A 122 -16.81 32.16 18.65
CA GLU A 122 -17.18 31.91 17.26
C GLU A 122 -15.96 32.02 16.32
N GLN A 123 -16.05 31.27 15.22
CA GLN A 123 -15.10 31.33 14.12
C GLN A 123 -15.41 32.55 13.23
N THR A 124 -14.53 33.55 13.21
CA THR A 124 -14.72 34.79 12.45
C THR A 124 -14.45 34.64 10.95
N TYR A 125 -13.62 33.67 10.55
CA TYR A 125 -13.34 33.39 9.13
C TYR A 125 -13.84 32.01 8.72
N GLY A 126 -14.77 31.99 7.76
CA GLY A 126 -15.22 30.76 7.11
C GLY A 126 -14.11 30.18 6.23
N ILE A 127 -13.61 29.01 6.60
CA ILE A 127 -12.61 28.29 5.80
C ILE A 127 -13.36 27.59 4.66
N SER A 128 -13.32 28.17 3.46
CA SER A 128 -13.94 27.59 2.26
C SER A 128 -12.93 26.73 1.49
N LEU A 129 -13.31 25.49 1.19
CA LEU A 129 -12.52 24.60 0.34
C LEU A 129 -12.82 24.89 -1.14
N PRO A 130 -11.81 25.01 -2.00
CA PRO A 130 -12.06 25.14 -3.43
C PRO A 130 -12.71 23.86 -3.97
N PRO A 131 -13.53 23.95 -5.04
CA PRO A 131 -14.05 22.77 -5.70
C PRO A 131 -12.93 21.96 -6.35
N GLN A 132 -13.07 20.63 -6.36
CA GLN A 132 -12.12 19.77 -7.06
C GLN A 132 -12.16 20.07 -8.57
N PRO A 133 -11.00 20.32 -9.21
CA PRO A 133 -10.96 20.58 -10.65
C PRO A 133 -11.42 19.34 -11.40
N LYS A 134 -12.31 19.53 -12.38
CA LYS A 134 -12.77 18.45 -13.26
C LYS A 134 -11.82 18.33 -14.46
N PRO A 135 -11.48 17.12 -14.90
CA PRO A 135 -10.70 16.93 -16.12
C PRO A 135 -11.49 17.40 -17.35
N SER A 136 -10.81 18.08 -18.27
CA SER A 136 -11.37 18.43 -19.58
C SER A 136 -11.60 17.16 -20.42
N ALA A 137 -12.62 17.15 -21.28
CA ALA A 137 -12.90 16.03 -22.17
C ALA A 137 -11.68 15.65 -23.05
N MET A 138 -10.86 16.64 -23.42
CA MET A 138 -9.63 16.41 -24.19
C MET A 138 -8.53 15.69 -23.42
N ALA A 139 -8.54 15.71 -22.09
CA ALA A 139 -7.53 15.05 -21.28
C ALA A 139 -7.63 13.51 -21.34
N PHE A 140 -8.79 12.97 -21.71
CA PHE A 140 -9.02 11.53 -21.86
C PHE A 140 -8.91 11.04 -23.30
N ALA A 141 -8.73 11.93 -24.28
CA ALA A 141 -8.54 11.54 -25.66
C ALA A 141 -7.21 10.78 -25.78
N GLN A 142 -7.29 9.47 -26.07
CA GLN A 142 -6.11 8.66 -26.36
C GLN A 142 -5.43 9.24 -27.59
N ILE A 143 -4.13 9.52 -27.46
CA ILE A 143 -3.27 9.87 -28.58
C ILE A 143 -3.14 8.59 -29.42
N PRO A 144 -3.47 8.59 -30.73
CA PRO A 144 -3.32 7.42 -31.59
C PRO A 144 -1.87 6.95 -31.71
#